data_AF-A0A2W6D2Z8-F1
#
_entry.id   AF-A0A2W6D2Z8-F1
#
_cell.length_a   1.000
_cell.length_b   1.000
_cell.length_c   1.000
_cell.angle_alpha   90.00
_cell.angle_beta   90.00
_cell.angle_gamma   90.00
#
_symmetry.space_group_name_H-M   'P 1'
#
loop_
_entity.id
_entity.type
_entity.pdbx_description
1 polymer ?
#
loop_
_entity_poly.entity_id
_entity_poly.type
_entity_poly.pdbx_seq_one_letter_code
_entity_poly.pdbx_strand_id
1 'polypeptide(L)'
;VTAQLLYEIGGPRYAGPDVTARFDTIALTEDGPDRVRISGVRGEPPPPTLKIGLNTLGGFRNEVTFVLTGNHIDAKVAMLRRQLANVDATWTLARTNHVDSEVQEEASALLHCVARGSDPKQVGRAFSGAAIELALSSYPGFHVTAPPGDAAPYGVFCAAYLDPSLVPHVAVLPDGRRLDIEPAPQSLALQDIAEPGLPTPLDGPTLQLPLGLFAGTRSGDKGGDANVGVWAPSDDAWGWLTNLLTVEMFQLLLPETRPLRITRHVLPNLRALNFVVEGLLGEGVASNARHDPQAKAVGEWLGSRKVDVPVALL
;
A
#
# COMPACT_ATOMS: atom_id res chain seq x y z
N VAL A 1 11.62 2.94 15.91
CA VAL A 1 10.66 1.96 16.50
C VAL A 1 9.22 2.22 16.05
N THR A 2 8.68 3.43 16.18
CA THR A 2 7.29 3.77 15.76
C THR A 2 6.96 3.33 14.34
N ALA A 3 7.85 3.58 13.37
CA ALA A 3 7.69 3.14 11.98
C ALA A 3 7.40 1.63 11.86
N GLN A 4 8.04 0.80 12.70
CA GLN A 4 7.84 -0.66 12.67
C GLN A 4 6.50 -1.06 13.31
N LEU A 5 6.03 -0.35 14.33
CA LEU A 5 4.73 -0.60 14.95
C LEU A 5 3.56 -0.20 14.05
N LEU A 6 3.78 0.67 13.08
CA LEU A 6 2.78 1.15 12.13
C LEU A 6 2.89 0.47 10.77
N TYR A 7 3.63 -0.64 10.66
CA TYR A 7 3.82 -1.36 9.41
C TYR A 7 2.88 -2.57 9.33
N GLU A 8 2.08 -2.64 8.26
CA GLU A 8 1.14 -3.73 7.94
C GLU A 8 0.08 -4.01 9.02
N ILE A 9 -0.20 -3.00 9.85
CA ILE A 9 -1.22 -3.10 10.89
C ILE A 9 -2.63 -2.86 10.33
N GLY A 10 -3.65 -3.39 11.03
CA GLY A 10 -5.05 -3.14 10.72
C GLY A 10 -5.59 -2.03 11.62
N GLY A 11 -6.58 -2.37 12.44
CA GLY A 11 -7.04 -1.49 13.51
C GLY A 11 -6.23 -1.60 14.80
N PRO A 12 -6.62 -0.84 15.84
CA PRO A 12 -6.01 -0.91 17.16
C PRO A 12 -6.17 -2.28 17.83
N ARG A 13 -7.23 -3.04 17.49
CA ARG A 13 -7.33 -4.47 17.76
C ARG A 13 -6.78 -5.25 16.58
N TYR A 14 -5.56 -5.75 16.72
CA TYR A 14 -4.91 -6.57 15.71
C TYR A 14 -5.11 -8.05 16.05
N ALA A 15 -5.95 -8.73 15.28
CA ALA A 15 -6.22 -10.16 15.44
C ALA A 15 -5.00 -11.02 15.11
N GLY A 16 -4.57 -11.81 16.09
CA GLY A 16 -3.69 -12.96 15.91
C GLY A 16 -4.43 -14.27 16.19
N PRO A 17 -3.81 -15.43 15.88
CA PRO A 17 -4.42 -16.74 16.11
C PRO A 17 -4.65 -17.05 17.59
N ASP A 18 -3.75 -16.61 18.48
CA ASP A 18 -3.79 -16.94 19.91
C ASP A 18 -4.17 -15.74 20.79
N VAL A 19 -4.06 -14.52 20.28
CA VAL A 19 -4.33 -13.27 21.02
C VAL A 19 -4.73 -12.16 20.07
N THR A 20 -5.67 -11.32 20.49
CA THR A 20 -5.88 -10.01 19.85
C THR A 20 -4.98 -8.99 20.54
N ALA A 21 -4.00 -8.46 19.81
CA ALA A 21 -3.08 -7.44 20.33
C ALA A 21 -3.74 -6.05 20.32
N ARG A 22 -3.64 -5.32 21.44
CA ARG A 22 -4.17 -3.95 21.59
C ARG A 22 -3.09 -2.90 21.29
N PHE A 23 -2.95 -2.52 20.03
CA PHE A 23 -1.98 -1.51 19.57
C PHE A 23 -2.23 -0.13 20.17
N ASP A 24 -3.48 0.21 20.50
CA ASP A 24 -3.84 1.45 21.17
C ASP A 24 -3.29 1.55 22.60
N THR A 25 -2.88 0.44 23.22
CA THR A 25 -2.34 0.42 24.59
C THR A 25 -0.81 0.53 24.64
N ILE A 26 -0.14 0.47 23.49
CA ILE A 26 1.32 0.50 23.41
C ILE A 26 1.82 1.90 23.77
N ALA A 27 2.74 1.98 24.73
CA ALA A 27 3.50 3.17 25.04
C ALA A 27 4.97 2.97 24.70
N LEU A 28 5.57 3.99 24.06
CA LEU A 28 6.99 4.05 23.75
C LEU A 28 7.67 5.13 24.60
N THR A 29 8.81 4.80 25.16
CA THR A 29 9.68 5.75 25.90
C THR A 29 11.13 5.48 25.55
N GLU A 30 11.95 6.53 25.48
CA GLU A 30 13.41 6.37 25.37
C GLU A 30 13.95 5.67 26.62
N ASP A 31 14.87 4.72 26.43
CA ASP A 31 15.46 3.91 27.52
C ASP A 31 16.99 3.86 27.40
N GLY A 32 17.57 4.98 26.99
CA GLY A 32 19.01 5.17 26.75
C GLY A 32 19.42 5.08 25.27
N PRO A 33 20.73 5.17 24.98
CA PRO A 33 21.26 5.10 23.61
C PRO A 33 20.82 3.81 22.91
N ASP A 34 20.31 3.96 21.68
CA ASP A 34 19.85 2.86 20.81
C ASP A 34 18.81 1.92 21.46
N ARG A 35 18.09 2.41 22.47
CA ARG A 35 17.13 1.63 23.25
C ARG A 35 15.81 2.36 23.41
N VAL A 36 14.74 1.62 23.14
CA VAL A 36 13.36 2.08 23.34
C VAL A 36 12.65 1.07 24.21
N ARG A 37 12.02 1.55 25.27
CA ARG A 37 11.14 0.74 26.10
C ARG A 37 9.74 0.73 25.50
N ILE A 38 9.23 -0.48 25.27
CA ILE A 38 7.84 -0.73 24.92
C ILE A 38 7.12 -1.20 26.19
N SER A 39 6.01 -0.54 26.55
CA SER A 39 5.25 -0.87 27.76
C SER A 39 3.75 -0.67 27.57
N GLY A 40 2.95 -1.06 28.56
CA GLY A 40 1.49 -0.88 28.53
C GLY A 40 0.74 -1.82 27.59
N VAL A 41 1.45 -2.65 26.81
CA VAL A 41 0.89 -3.57 25.82
C VAL A 41 -0.09 -4.55 26.48
N ARG A 42 -1.33 -4.58 25.97
CA ARG A 42 -2.37 -5.51 26.40
C ARG A 42 -2.75 -6.49 25.29
N GLY A 43 -3.21 -7.66 25.71
CA GLY A 43 -3.85 -8.65 24.86
C GLY A 43 -5.29 -8.88 25.31
N GLU A 44 -6.12 -9.28 24.36
CA GLU A 44 -7.48 -9.80 24.56
C GLU A 44 -7.54 -11.24 24.01
N PRO A 45 -8.56 -12.04 24.38
CA PRO A 45 -8.77 -13.34 23.76
C PRO A 45 -8.75 -13.25 22.21
N PRO A 46 -8.33 -14.31 21.52
CA PRO A 46 -8.30 -14.32 20.06
C PRO A 46 -9.71 -14.18 19.47
N PRO A 47 -9.84 -13.78 18.20
CA PRO A 47 -11.11 -13.83 17.49
C PRO A 47 -11.67 -15.26 17.45
N PRO A 48 -13.01 -15.42 17.32
CA PRO A 48 -13.64 -16.74 17.20
C PRO A 48 -13.29 -17.47 15.90
N THR A 49 -12.61 -16.81 14.96
CA THR A 49 -12.22 -17.36 13.67
C THR A 49 -10.72 -17.23 13.45
N LEU A 50 -10.13 -18.24 12.83
CA LEU A 50 -8.74 -18.23 12.40
C LEU A 50 -8.65 -17.64 10.99
N LYS A 51 -7.83 -16.60 10.82
CA LYS A 51 -7.51 -16.06 9.49
C LYS A 51 -6.55 -17.01 8.77
N ILE A 52 -6.92 -17.44 7.57
CA ILE A 52 -6.07 -18.20 6.66
C ILE A 52 -5.83 -17.41 5.38
N GLY A 53 -4.70 -17.69 4.73
CA GLY A 53 -4.36 -17.17 3.41
C GLY A 53 -4.63 -18.23 2.34
N LEU A 54 -5.43 -17.88 1.34
CA LEU A 54 -5.66 -18.71 0.15
C LEU A 54 -4.88 -18.12 -1.01
N ASN A 55 -4.07 -18.95 -1.66
CA ASN A 55 -3.36 -18.58 -2.88
C ASN A 55 -3.88 -19.43 -4.03
N THR A 56 -4.35 -18.77 -5.09
CA THR A 56 -4.81 -19.42 -6.32
C THR A 56 -4.03 -18.90 -7.51
N LEU A 57 -4.03 -19.66 -8.61
CA LEU A 57 -3.48 -19.19 -9.87
C LEU A 57 -4.47 -18.22 -10.52
N GLY A 58 -4.07 -16.97 -10.73
CA GLY A 58 -4.89 -15.93 -11.39
C GLY A 58 -4.85 -15.97 -12.92
N GLY A 59 -4.06 -16.87 -13.50
CA GLY A 59 -3.78 -16.95 -14.93
C GLY A 59 -2.37 -16.49 -15.25
N PHE A 60 -2.20 -15.90 -16.42
CA PHE A 60 -0.92 -15.43 -16.94
C PHE A 60 -0.95 -13.93 -17.20
N ARG A 61 0.20 -13.28 -17.02
CA ARG A 61 0.41 -11.86 -17.34
C ARG A 61 1.63 -11.68 -18.22
N ASN A 62 1.62 -10.60 -18.99
CA ASN A 62 2.78 -10.08 -19.69
C ASN A 62 2.69 -8.56 -19.72
N GLU A 63 3.82 -7.89 -19.86
CA GLU A 63 3.88 -6.44 -19.78
C GLU A 63 4.89 -5.86 -20.76
N VAL A 64 4.61 -4.64 -21.18
CA VAL A 64 5.52 -3.82 -21.98
C VAL A 64 5.42 -2.38 -21.51
N THR A 65 6.57 -1.71 -21.45
CA THR A 65 6.63 -0.28 -21.15
C THR A 65 7.05 0.48 -22.39
N PHE A 66 6.11 1.24 -22.95
CA PHE A 66 6.37 2.14 -24.07
C PHE A 66 6.97 3.44 -23.54
N VAL A 67 8.05 3.90 -24.18
CA VAL A 67 8.65 5.19 -23.85
C VAL A 67 8.11 6.25 -24.80
N LEU A 68 7.51 7.28 -24.24
CA LEU A 68 6.84 8.36 -24.96
C LEU A 68 7.63 9.66 -24.76
N THR A 69 8.57 9.97 -25.67
CA THR A 69 9.38 11.20 -25.58
C THR A 69 8.68 12.42 -26.19
N GLY A 70 8.81 13.58 -25.57
CA GLY A 70 8.36 14.87 -26.10
C GLY A 70 6.93 15.27 -25.73
N ASN A 71 6.35 16.22 -26.47
CA ASN A 71 5.19 17.00 -25.98
C ASN A 71 3.82 16.36 -26.23
N HIS A 72 3.71 15.44 -27.19
CA HIS A 72 2.41 14.89 -27.63
C HIS A 72 2.02 13.59 -26.92
N ILE A 73 2.29 13.48 -25.62
CA ILE A 73 2.11 12.24 -24.84
C ILE A 73 0.70 11.68 -25.00
N ASP A 74 -0.34 12.50 -24.82
CA ASP A 74 -1.73 12.02 -24.85
C ASP A 74 -2.14 11.50 -26.23
N ALA A 75 -1.66 12.13 -27.30
CA ALA A 75 -1.91 11.66 -28.66
C ALA A 75 -1.21 10.31 -28.92
N LYS A 76 0.02 10.13 -28.41
CA LYS A 76 0.77 8.86 -28.50
C LYS A 76 0.09 7.75 -27.70
N VAL A 77 -0.36 8.03 -26.48
CA VAL A 77 -1.15 7.10 -25.66
C VAL A 77 -2.44 6.70 -26.39
N ALA A 78 -3.18 7.66 -26.93
CA ALA A 78 -4.41 7.38 -27.67
C ALA A 78 -4.16 6.54 -28.92
N MET A 79 -3.03 6.78 -29.62
CA MET A 79 -2.63 5.98 -30.78
C MET A 79 -2.32 4.53 -30.40
N LEU A 80 -1.50 4.30 -29.36
CA LEU A 80 -1.19 2.96 -28.87
C LEU A 80 -2.43 2.20 -28.41
N ARG A 81 -3.32 2.85 -27.64
CA ARG A 81 -4.58 2.23 -27.20
C ARG A 81 -5.48 1.82 -28.37
N ARG A 82 -5.52 2.61 -29.46
CA ARG A 82 -6.24 2.22 -30.67
C ARG A 82 -5.58 1.06 -31.40
N GLN A 83 -4.25 1.08 -31.52
CA GLN A 83 -3.48 0.02 -32.19
C GLN A 83 -3.55 -1.32 -31.45
N LEU A 84 -3.67 -1.28 -30.11
CA LEU A 84 -3.77 -2.45 -29.24
C LEU A 84 -5.18 -2.67 -28.68
N ALA A 85 -6.22 -2.15 -29.34
CA ALA A 85 -7.60 -2.22 -28.85
C ALA A 85 -8.15 -3.66 -28.69
N ASN A 86 -7.56 -4.64 -29.39
CA ASN A 86 -7.93 -6.06 -29.29
C ASN A 86 -7.21 -6.80 -28.15
N VAL A 87 -6.31 -6.12 -27.43
CA VAL A 87 -5.63 -6.67 -26.26
C VAL A 87 -6.38 -6.20 -25.02
N ASP A 88 -6.86 -7.13 -24.22
CA ASP A 88 -7.35 -6.82 -22.88
C ASP A 88 -6.15 -6.46 -21.98
N ALA A 89 -5.96 -5.16 -21.76
CA ALA A 89 -4.81 -4.62 -21.06
C ALA A 89 -5.18 -3.45 -20.13
N THR A 90 -4.50 -3.42 -18.99
CA THR A 90 -4.49 -2.28 -18.09
C THR A 90 -3.36 -1.32 -18.48
N TRP A 91 -3.65 -0.01 -18.46
CA TRP A 91 -2.72 1.02 -18.90
C TRP A 91 -2.45 2.03 -17.78
N THR A 92 -1.18 2.25 -17.46
CA THR A 92 -0.75 3.23 -16.47
C THR A 92 0.30 4.15 -17.09
N LEU A 93 0.08 5.47 -17.00
CA LEU A 93 0.99 6.48 -17.54
C LEU A 93 1.73 7.18 -16.39
N ALA A 94 3.04 6.97 -16.30
CA ALA A 94 3.92 7.76 -15.46
C ALA A 94 4.43 8.97 -16.24
N ARG A 95 4.09 10.17 -15.80
CA ARG A 95 4.50 11.42 -16.45
C ARG A 95 5.79 11.93 -15.81
N THR A 96 6.87 11.70 -16.51
CA THR A 96 8.18 12.26 -16.22
C THR A 96 8.64 13.19 -17.33
N ASN A 97 7.77 13.53 -18.31
CA ASN A 97 8.10 14.31 -19.50
C ASN A 97 8.18 15.83 -19.21
N HIS A 98 9.25 16.24 -18.54
CA HIS A 98 9.58 17.64 -18.31
C HIS A 98 9.95 18.34 -19.63
N VAL A 99 9.57 19.61 -19.76
CA VAL A 99 9.89 20.42 -20.93
C VAL A 99 11.31 20.96 -20.79
N ASP A 100 12.07 20.98 -21.89
CA ASP A 100 13.44 21.52 -21.96
C ASP A 100 14.44 20.79 -21.04
N SER A 101 14.27 19.47 -20.87
CA SER A 101 15.19 18.64 -20.10
C SER A 101 16.55 18.48 -20.78
N GLU A 102 17.61 18.48 -19.97
CA GLU A 102 18.98 18.22 -20.42
C GLU A 102 19.20 16.74 -20.82
N VAL A 103 18.35 15.83 -20.33
CA VAL A 103 18.43 14.37 -20.54
C VAL A 103 17.13 13.85 -21.16
N GLN A 104 17.25 12.95 -22.14
CA GLN A 104 16.08 12.38 -22.86
C GLN A 104 15.10 11.66 -21.93
N GLU A 105 15.58 10.96 -20.89
CA GLU A 105 14.71 10.23 -19.95
C GLU A 105 13.74 11.18 -19.22
N GLU A 106 14.22 12.35 -18.81
CA GLU A 106 13.40 13.41 -18.21
C GLU A 106 12.51 14.11 -19.25
N ALA A 107 12.78 13.98 -20.54
CA ALA A 107 11.86 14.43 -21.60
C ALA A 107 10.83 13.36 -21.99
N SER A 108 10.80 12.22 -21.30
CA SER A 108 10.00 11.05 -21.66
C SER A 108 8.98 10.70 -20.59
N ALA A 109 7.84 10.14 -21.00
CA ALA A 109 6.86 9.51 -20.12
C ALA A 109 6.87 7.99 -20.34
N LEU A 110 6.52 7.22 -19.32
CA LEU A 110 6.45 5.76 -19.38
C LEU A 110 4.98 5.31 -19.40
N LEU A 111 4.58 4.63 -20.46
CA LEU A 111 3.26 4.02 -20.57
C LEU A 111 3.40 2.51 -20.36
N HIS A 112 2.98 2.04 -19.19
CA HIS A 112 2.92 0.64 -18.84
C HIS A 112 1.63 0.02 -19.40
N CYS A 113 1.78 -1.07 -20.13
CA CYS A 113 0.70 -1.88 -20.67
C CYS A 113 0.83 -3.29 -20.12
N VAL A 114 -0.18 -3.75 -19.40
CA VAL A 114 -0.18 -5.06 -18.74
C VAL A 114 -1.35 -5.85 -19.28
N ALA A 115 -1.05 -6.93 -20.00
CA ALA A 115 -2.04 -7.89 -20.48
C ALA A 115 -2.19 -9.04 -19.49
N ARG A 116 -3.43 -9.50 -19.28
CA ARG A 116 -3.75 -10.67 -18.46
C ARG A 116 -4.68 -11.61 -19.21
N GLY A 117 -4.65 -12.89 -18.87
CA GLY A 117 -5.53 -13.88 -19.48
C GLY A 117 -5.25 -15.30 -19.01
N SER A 118 -6.13 -16.23 -19.36
CA SER A 118 -6.00 -17.64 -19.01
C SER A 118 -5.12 -18.43 -19.97
N ASP A 119 -4.95 -17.96 -21.22
CA ASP A 119 -4.09 -18.60 -22.23
C ASP A 119 -2.70 -17.94 -22.29
N PRO A 120 -1.62 -18.65 -21.90
CA PRO A 120 -0.25 -18.11 -21.95
C PRO A 120 0.21 -17.79 -23.37
N LYS A 121 -0.34 -18.41 -24.42
CA LYS A 121 0.04 -18.10 -25.81
C LYS A 121 -0.53 -16.77 -26.27
N GLN A 122 -1.77 -16.47 -25.87
CA GLN A 122 -2.44 -15.20 -26.15
C GLN A 122 -1.72 -14.04 -25.43
N VAL A 123 -1.44 -14.21 -24.14
CA VAL A 123 -0.79 -13.18 -23.30
C VAL A 123 0.72 -13.10 -23.55
N GLY A 124 1.34 -14.17 -24.05
CA GLY A 124 2.78 -14.22 -24.35
C GLY A 124 3.07 -13.73 -25.75
N ARG A 125 3.22 -14.66 -26.68
CA ARG A 125 3.71 -14.39 -28.05
C ARG A 125 2.79 -13.48 -28.84
N ALA A 126 1.47 -13.66 -28.77
CA ALA A 126 0.53 -12.85 -29.56
C ALA A 126 0.53 -11.38 -29.10
N PHE A 127 0.47 -11.13 -27.78
CA PHE A 127 0.63 -9.80 -27.21
C PHE A 127 2.00 -9.17 -27.55
N SER A 128 3.09 -9.92 -27.38
CA SER A 128 4.44 -9.42 -27.63
C SER A 128 4.64 -9.02 -29.09
N GLY A 129 4.15 -9.84 -30.03
CA GLY A 129 4.14 -9.52 -31.46
C GLY A 129 3.33 -8.26 -31.74
N ALA A 130 2.08 -8.21 -31.24
CA ALA A 130 1.22 -7.05 -31.43
C ALA A 130 1.82 -5.74 -30.88
N ALA A 131 2.57 -5.78 -29.78
CA ALA A 131 3.22 -4.61 -29.22
C ALA A 131 4.46 -4.17 -30.01
N ILE A 132 5.33 -5.11 -30.40
CA ILE A 132 6.63 -4.81 -31.02
C ILE A 132 6.52 -4.53 -32.51
N GLU A 133 5.60 -5.17 -33.24
CA GLU A 133 5.41 -4.97 -34.67
C GLU A 133 4.92 -3.55 -35.02
N LEU A 134 4.49 -2.77 -34.02
CA LEU A 134 4.13 -1.35 -34.15
C LEU A 134 5.33 -0.41 -34.36
N ALA A 135 6.57 -0.88 -34.18
CA ALA A 135 7.75 -0.03 -34.11
C ALA A 135 7.95 0.92 -35.30
N LEU A 136 7.55 0.51 -36.51
CA LEU A 136 7.70 1.31 -37.73
C LEU A 136 6.40 1.97 -38.20
N SER A 137 5.27 1.71 -37.52
CA SER A 137 3.94 2.18 -37.94
C SER A 137 3.19 2.95 -36.85
N SER A 138 3.86 3.26 -35.74
CA SER A 138 3.27 3.97 -34.59
C SER A 138 3.80 5.41 -34.48
N TYR A 139 3.99 5.90 -33.26
CA TYR A 139 4.42 7.27 -33.00
C TYR A 139 5.91 7.50 -33.31
N PRO A 140 6.32 8.74 -33.64
CA PRO A 140 7.73 9.08 -33.85
C PRO A 140 8.57 8.84 -32.59
N GLY A 141 9.71 8.18 -32.77
CA GLY A 141 10.62 7.80 -31.69
C GLY A 141 10.16 6.59 -30.90
N PHE A 142 9.37 5.69 -31.50
CA PHE A 142 8.94 4.45 -30.86
C PHE A 142 10.13 3.64 -30.34
N HIS A 143 10.10 3.35 -29.05
CA HIS A 143 10.95 2.37 -28.40
C HIS A 143 10.30 1.93 -27.08
N VAL A 144 10.76 0.80 -26.57
CA VAL A 144 10.33 0.22 -25.29
C VAL A 144 11.54 0.12 -24.37
N THR A 145 11.33 0.06 -23.05
CA THR A 145 12.45 -0.10 -22.09
C THR A 145 13.16 -1.44 -22.23
N ALA A 146 12.41 -2.48 -22.58
CA ALA A 146 12.90 -3.79 -22.97
C ALA A 146 11.83 -4.51 -23.83
N PRO A 147 12.20 -5.46 -24.69
CA PRO A 147 11.24 -6.35 -25.32
C PRO A 147 10.40 -7.09 -24.26
N PRO A 148 9.08 -7.27 -24.47
CA PRO A 148 8.24 -8.07 -23.59
C PRO A 148 8.78 -9.49 -23.44
N GLY A 149 8.69 -10.03 -22.22
CA GLY A 149 9.08 -11.41 -21.92
C GLY A 149 8.01 -12.44 -22.32
N ASP A 150 8.20 -13.68 -21.90
CA ASP A 150 7.15 -14.70 -21.96
C ASP A 150 6.05 -14.42 -20.95
N ALA A 151 4.85 -14.96 -21.21
CA ALA A 151 3.76 -14.89 -20.25
C ALA A 151 4.12 -15.63 -18.96
N ALA A 152 3.99 -14.94 -17.83
CA ALA A 152 4.30 -15.48 -16.51
C ALA A 152 3.02 -15.74 -15.71
N PRO A 153 2.90 -16.88 -15.01
CA PRO A 153 1.78 -17.11 -14.10
C PRO A 153 1.83 -16.10 -12.95
N TYR A 154 0.67 -15.68 -12.46
CA TYR A 154 0.57 -14.83 -11.27
C TYR A 154 -0.39 -15.41 -10.24
N GLY A 155 -0.09 -15.16 -8.96
CA GLY A 155 -0.92 -15.59 -7.84
C GLY A 155 -1.99 -14.56 -7.49
N VAL A 156 -3.14 -15.04 -7.05
CA VAL A 156 -4.18 -14.24 -6.39
C VAL A 156 -4.21 -14.66 -4.93
N PHE A 157 -4.18 -13.67 -4.04
CA PHE A 157 -4.26 -13.89 -2.60
C PHE A 157 -5.60 -13.39 -2.08
N CYS A 158 -6.32 -14.22 -1.34
CA CYS A 158 -7.44 -13.76 -0.52
C CYS A 158 -7.33 -14.28 0.90
N ALA A 159 -7.86 -13.49 1.84
CA ALA A 159 -8.04 -13.93 3.21
C ALA A 159 -9.38 -14.67 3.34
N ALA A 160 -9.36 -15.80 4.03
CA ALA A 160 -10.56 -16.49 4.47
C ALA A 160 -10.50 -16.71 5.99
N TYR A 161 -11.65 -17.00 6.59
CA TYR A 161 -11.80 -17.18 8.03
C TYR A 161 -12.47 -18.51 8.29
N LEU A 162 -11.83 -19.35 9.10
CA LEU A 162 -12.32 -20.68 9.45
C LEU A 162 -12.52 -20.82 10.95
N ASP A 163 -13.28 -21.84 11.34
CA ASP A 163 -13.28 -22.31 12.72
C ASP A 163 -11.87 -22.82 13.09
N PRO A 164 -11.25 -22.32 14.17
CA PRO A 164 -9.90 -22.73 14.58
C PRO A 164 -9.76 -24.25 14.78
N SER A 165 -10.82 -24.97 15.16
CA SER A 165 -10.79 -26.43 15.36
C SER A 165 -10.54 -27.23 14.08
N LEU A 166 -10.69 -26.61 12.90
CA LEU A 166 -10.43 -27.24 11.60
C LEU A 166 -8.95 -27.23 11.21
N VAL A 167 -8.10 -26.48 11.93
CA VAL A 167 -6.69 -26.31 11.60
C VAL A 167 -5.83 -26.83 12.76
N PRO A 168 -5.17 -27.99 12.62
CA PRO A 168 -4.26 -28.50 13.63
C PRO A 168 -3.11 -27.53 13.88
N HIS A 169 -2.92 -27.11 15.13
CA HIS A 169 -1.80 -26.26 15.55
C HIS A 169 -0.73 -27.12 16.23
N VAL A 170 0.49 -27.11 15.70
CA VAL A 170 1.61 -27.89 16.24
C VAL A 170 2.82 -26.99 16.51
N ALA A 171 3.27 -26.92 17.76
CA ALA A 171 4.52 -26.28 18.11
C ALA A 171 5.69 -27.27 17.93
N VAL A 172 6.71 -26.86 17.17
CA VAL A 172 7.97 -27.62 17.00
C VAL A 172 9.05 -26.97 17.85
N LEU A 173 9.54 -27.71 18.85
CA LEU A 173 10.55 -27.23 19.78
C LEU A 173 11.97 -27.35 19.20
N PRO A 174 12.98 -26.66 19.76
CA PRO A 174 14.37 -26.72 19.26
C PRO A 174 14.99 -28.13 19.25
N ASP A 175 14.49 -29.04 20.09
CA ASP A 175 14.91 -30.45 20.16
C ASP A 175 14.15 -31.37 19.18
N GLY A 176 13.29 -30.80 18.34
CA GLY A 176 12.48 -31.52 17.36
C GLY A 176 11.19 -32.13 17.92
N ARG A 177 10.90 -32.01 19.22
CA ARG A 177 9.60 -32.43 19.77
C ARG A 177 8.48 -31.62 19.15
N ARG A 178 7.35 -32.30 18.93
CA ARG A 178 6.12 -31.74 18.38
C ARG A 178 5.06 -31.77 19.47
N LEU A 179 4.44 -30.64 19.75
CA LEU A 179 3.37 -30.51 20.73
C LEU A 179 2.11 -30.03 20.02
N ASP A 180 1.02 -30.80 20.11
CA ASP A 180 -0.29 -30.36 19.64
C ASP A 180 -0.81 -29.27 20.59
N ILE A 181 -1.29 -28.17 19.99
CA ILE A 181 -1.82 -27.00 20.68
C ILE A 181 -3.33 -26.96 20.46
N GLU A 182 -4.08 -27.15 21.54
CA GLU A 182 -5.53 -27.03 21.50
C GLU A 182 -5.95 -25.56 21.21
N PRO A 183 -7.07 -25.34 20.50
CA PRO A 183 -7.61 -24.00 20.30
C PRO A 183 -7.85 -23.27 21.62
N ALA A 184 -7.76 -21.94 21.59
CA ALA A 184 -7.98 -21.13 22.78
C ALA A 184 -9.39 -21.39 23.37
N PRO A 185 -9.51 -21.64 24.69
CA PRO A 185 -10.79 -22.00 25.32
C PRO A 185 -11.77 -20.82 25.38
N GLN A 186 -11.29 -19.60 25.15
CA GLN A 186 -12.07 -18.38 25.12
C GLN A 186 -11.71 -17.60 23.86
N SER A 187 -12.75 -17.06 23.22
CA SER A 187 -12.62 -16.17 22.07
C SER A 187 -13.44 -14.91 22.29
N LEU A 188 -12.99 -13.80 21.72
CA LEU A 188 -13.71 -12.53 21.74
C LEU A 188 -13.80 -11.98 20.32
N ALA A 189 -15.01 -11.72 19.84
CA ALA A 189 -15.21 -11.09 18.53
C ALA A 189 -14.57 -9.69 18.53
N LEU A 190 -13.92 -9.34 17.40
CA LEU A 190 -13.35 -8.01 17.23
C LEU A 190 -14.46 -6.96 17.29
N GLN A 191 -14.24 -5.93 18.08
CA GLN A 191 -15.11 -4.77 18.18
C GLN A 191 -14.31 -3.52 17.86
N ASP A 192 -14.96 -2.53 17.27
CA ASP A 192 -14.34 -1.23 17.11
C ASP A 192 -14.04 -0.60 18.48
N ILE A 193 -13.02 0.25 18.51
CA ILE A 193 -12.70 1.04 19.69
C ILE A 193 -13.34 2.40 19.50
N ALA A 194 -13.92 2.95 20.57
CA ALA A 194 -14.39 4.33 20.56
C ALA A 194 -13.25 5.27 20.14
N GLU A 195 -13.54 6.17 19.20
CA GLU A 195 -12.54 7.12 18.73
C GLU A 195 -12.13 8.02 19.91
N PRO A 196 -10.82 8.13 20.21
CA PRO A 196 -10.36 8.96 21.30
C PRO A 196 -10.65 10.43 21.00
N GLY A 197 -10.84 11.24 22.05
CA GLY A 197 -10.96 12.68 21.90
C GLY A 197 -9.73 13.27 21.21
N LEU A 198 -9.95 14.16 20.24
CA LEU A 198 -8.86 14.77 19.51
C LEU A 198 -8.27 15.93 20.33
N PRO A 199 -6.93 16.09 20.34
CA PRO A 199 -6.29 17.28 20.91
C PRO A 199 -6.75 18.55 20.19
N THR A 200 -6.69 19.69 20.88
CA THR A 200 -7.00 20.99 20.28
C THR A 200 -5.99 21.28 19.15
N PRO A 201 -6.46 21.73 17.98
CA PRO A 201 -5.55 22.14 16.90
C PRO A 201 -4.72 23.36 17.30
N LEU A 202 -3.57 23.52 16.64
CA LEU A 202 -2.78 24.75 16.72
C LEU A 202 -3.40 25.83 15.84
N ASP A 203 -3.70 26.98 16.42
CA ASP A 203 -4.13 28.17 15.69
C ASP A 203 -2.93 28.99 15.19
N GLY A 204 -3.14 29.76 14.13
CA GLY A 204 -2.17 30.74 13.65
C GLY A 204 -1.88 30.65 12.14
N PRO A 205 -0.88 31.41 11.66
CA PRO A 205 -0.49 31.39 10.25
C PRO A 205 0.12 30.05 9.86
N THR A 206 -0.11 29.63 8.61
CA THR A 206 0.41 28.39 8.04
C THR A 206 1.29 28.65 6.82
N LEU A 207 2.17 27.69 6.50
CA LEU A 207 2.93 27.62 5.26
C LEU A 207 2.68 26.29 4.54
N GLN A 208 2.66 26.33 3.21
CA GLN A 208 2.49 25.14 2.37
C GLN A 208 3.82 24.38 2.23
N LEU A 209 3.99 23.32 3.01
CA LEU A 209 5.20 22.51 3.06
C LEU A 209 4.87 21.00 2.94
N PRO A 210 5.80 20.16 2.47
CA PRO A 210 5.61 18.72 2.44
C PRO A 210 5.37 18.13 3.84
N LEU A 211 4.35 17.29 3.98
CA LEU A 211 3.98 16.64 5.25
C LEU A 211 5.14 15.86 5.87
N GLY A 212 5.93 15.18 5.05
CA GLY A 212 7.04 14.31 5.47
C GLY A 212 8.20 15.04 6.15
N LEU A 213 8.23 16.37 6.10
CA LEU A 213 9.20 17.17 6.87
C LEU A 213 8.82 17.27 8.36
N PHE A 214 7.56 17.04 8.71
CA PHE A 214 7.01 17.27 10.06
C PHE A 214 6.39 16.02 10.68
N ALA A 215 6.10 14.99 9.87
CA ALA A 215 5.56 13.73 10.32
C ALA A 215 6.31 12.57 9.66
N GLY A 216 6.57 11.52 10.41
CA GLY A 216 7.06 10.27 9.85
C GLY A 216 5.92 9.50 9.18
N THR A 217 6.21 8.82 8.08
CA THR A 217 5.24 7.97 7.37
C THR A 217 5.80 6.57 7.17
N ARG A 218 4.92 5.58 7.09
CA ARG A 218 5.25 4.20 6.70
C ARG A 218 4.04 3.56 6.09
N SER A 219 4.23 2.71 5.09
CA SER A 219 3.15 1.96 4.48
C SER A 219 3.59 0.57 4.06
N GLY A 220 2.61 -0.31 3.84
CA GLY A 220 2.82 -1.68 3.41
C GLY A 220 1.49 -2.34 3.02
N ASP A 221 1.57 -3.51 2.41
CA ASP A 221 0.40 -4.23 1.96
C ASP A 221 -0.30 -4.95 3.12
N LYS A 222 -1.59 -5.23 2.89
CA LYS A 222 -2.38 -6.10 3.76
C LYS A 222 -3.20 -7.03 2.88
N GLY A 223 -2.52 -7.82 2.06
CA GLY A 223 -3.17 -8.57 0.97
C GLY A 223 -3.54 -7.61 -0.17
N GLY A 224 -4.84 -7.46 -0.44
CA GLY A 224 -5.35 -6.52 -1.46
C GLY A 224 -5.45 -5.07 -0.98
N ASP A 225 -5.31 -4.84 0.32
CA ASP A 225 -5.45 -3.52 0.94
C ASP A 225 -4.06 -2.89 1.18
N ALA A 226 -4.04 -1.60 1.48
CA ALA A 226 -2.83 -0.90 1.91
C ALA A 226 -2.99 -0.32 3.31
N ASN A 227 -1.94 -0.45 4.10
CA ASN A 227 -1.79 0.20 5.39
C ASN A 227 -0.90 1.44 5.25
N VAL A 228 -1.30 2.57 5.83
CA VAL A 228 -0.51 3.81 5.85
C VAL A 228 -0.53 4.40 7.26
N GLY A 229 0.60 4.30 7.95
CA GLY A 229 0.84 4.93 9.25
C GLY A 229 1.50 6.30 9.12
N VAL A 230 1.09 7.25 9.94
CA VAL A 230 1.65 8.61 10.04
C VAL A 230 1.81 8.98 11.51
N TRP A 231 2.96 9.48 11.94
CA TRP A 231 3.18 9.84 13.35
C TRP A 231 3.89 11.18 13.52
N ALA A 232 3.54 11.86 14.60
CA ALA A 232 4.09 13.16 14.96
C ALA A 232 5.27 13.04 15.95
N PRO A 233 6.29 13.92 15.86
CA PRO A 233 7.44 13.89 16.76
C PRO A 233 7.16 14.50 18.14
N SER A 234 6.15 15.39 18.26
CA SER A 234 5.80 16.13 19.48
C SER A 234 4.30 16.16 19.73
N ASP A 235 3.87 16.58 20.92
CA ASP A 235 2.44 16.74 21.24
C ASP A 235 1.78 17.87 20.45
N ASP A 236 2.51 18.97 20.19
CA ASP A 236 2.01 20.07 19.36
C ASP A 236 1.80 19.62 17.91
N ALA A 237 2.78 18.90 17.34
CA ALA A 237 2.66 18.32 16.01
C ALA A 237 1.55 17.25 15.96
N TRP A 238 1.35 16.50 17.05
CA TRP A 238 0.25 15.53 17.17
C TRP A 238 -1.12 16.22 17.15
N GLY A 239 -1.25 17.34 17.87
CA GLY A 239 -2.40 18.24 17.86
C GLY A 239 -2.81 18.63 16.45
N TRP A 240 -1.85 19.16 15.70
CA TRP A 240 -2.04 19.55 14.30
C TRP A 240 -2.34 18.37 13.37
N LEU A 241 -1.50 17.33 13.36
CA LEU A 241 -1.59 16.19 12.45
C LEU A 241 -2.93 15.48 12.56
N THR A 242 -3.41 15.29 13.79
CA THR A 242 -4.67 14.59 14.07
C THR A 242 -5.88 15.34 13.54
N ASN A 243 -5.87 16.68 13.57
CA ASN A 243 -6.99 17.48 13.06
C ASN A 243 -6.89 17.69 11.54
N LEU A 244 -5.68 17.80 11.00
CA LEU A 244 -5.44 17.97 9.58
C LEU A 244 -5.83 16.72 8.77
N LEU A 245 -5.33 15.56 9.18
CA LEU A 245 -5.36 14.35 8.36
C LEU A 245 -6.61 13.51 8.66
N THR A 246 -7.76 14.01 8.19
CA THR A 246 -9.02 13.25 8.12
C THR A 246 -9.04 12.29 6.93
N VAL A 247 -10.06 11.46 6.80
CA VAL A 247 -10.25 10.59 5.62
C VAL A 247 -10.41 11.43 4.35
N GLU A 248 -11.16 12.52 4.41
CA GLU A 248 -11.39 13.43 3.30
C GLU A 248 -10.10 14.12 2.87
N MET A 249 -9.31 14.61 3.83
CA MET A 249 -8.00 15.20 3.53
C MET A 249 -7.06 14.15 2.93
N PHE A 250 -7.03 12.93 3.46
CA PHE A 250 -6.24 11.83 2.91
C PHE A 250 -6.61 11.54 1.44
N GLN A 251 -7.90 11.50 1.10
CA GLN A 251 -8.39 11.33 -0.27
C GLN A 251 -8.12 12.53 -1.19
N LEU A 252 -8.04 13.74 -0.63
CA LEU A 252 -7.62 14.92 -1.37
C LEU A 252 -6.13 14.83 -1.73
N LEU A 253 -5.30 14.41 -0.77
CA LEU A 253 -3.86 14.28 -0.90
C LEU A 253 -3.45 13.09 -1.78
N LEU A 254 -4.19 11.98 -1.71
CA LEU A 254 -3.99 10.77 -2.52
C LEU A 254 -5.24 10.45 -3.37
N PRO A 255 -5.42 11.12 -4.52
CA PRO A 255 -6.64 11.02 -5.32
C PRO A 255 -7.01 9.61 -5.79
N GLU A 256 -6.04 8.70 -5.93
CA GLU A 256 -6.27 7.29 -6.28
C GLU A 256 -7.16 6.55 -5.26
N THR A 257 -7.24 7.07 -4.03
CA THR A 257 -7.98 6.45 -2.93
C THR A 257 -9.43 6.93 -2.82
N ARG A 258 -9.84 7.93 -3.61
CA ARG A 258 -11.21 8.50 -3.58
C ARG A 258 -12.34 7.48 -3.80
N PRO A 259 -12.25 6.51 -4.73
CA PRO A 259 -13.31 5.51 -4.90
C PRO A 259 -13.25 4.39 -3.88
N LEU A 260 -12.24 4.38 -2.99
CA LEU A 260 -11.97 3.27 -2.08
C LEU A 260 -12.49 3.57 -0.69
N ARG A 261 -12.84 2.52 0.05
CA ARG A 261 -13.16 2.61 1.47
C ARG A 261 -11.86 2.81 2.25
N ILE A 262 -11.85 3.81 3.12
CA ILE A 262 -10.71 4.14 3.97
C ILE A 262 -11.19 4.14 5.43
N THR A 263 -10.50 3.37 6.26
CA THR A 263 -10.72 3.39 7.71
C THR A 263 -9.55 4.10 8.36
N ARG A 264 -9.84 5.10 9.19
CA ARG A 264 -8.87 5.87 9.97
C ARG A 264 -8.90 5.41 11.42
N HIS A 265 -7.74 5.12 11.99
CA HIS A 265 -7.57 4.76 13.38
C HIS A 265 -6.63 5.74 14.07
N VAL A 266 -7.03 6.26 15.22
CA VAL A 266 -6.24 7.17 16.04
C VAL A 266 -5.53 6.38 17.13
N LEU A 267 -4.21 6.55 17.27
CA LEU A 267 -3.34 5.86 18.24
C LEU A 267 -2.61 6.90 19.11
N PRO A 268 -3.28 7.50 20.12
CA PRO A 268 -2.73 8.64 20.87
C PRO A 268 -1.41 8.34 21.60
N ASN A 269 -1.28 7.14 22.18
CA ASN A 269 -0.07 6.73 22.91
C ASN A 269 1.17 6.61 22.01
N LEU A 270 0.97 6.55 20.68
CA LEU A 270 2.02 6.53 19.67
C LEU A 270 2.13 7.86 18.90
N ARG A 271 1.28 8.85 19.23
CA ARG A 271 1.08 10.09 18.45
C ARG A 271 0.91 9.78 16.95
N ALA A 272 0.11 8.76 16.65
CA ALA A 272 0.01 8.21 15.32
C ALA A 272 -1.43 8.08 14.81
N LEU A 273 -1.57 8.22 13.50
CA LEU A 273 -2.74 7.85 12.73
C LEU A 273 -2.40 6.62 11.89
N ASN A 274 -3.38 5.75 11.73
CA ASN A 274 -3.28 4.59 10.86
C ASN A 274 -4.45 4.54 9.90
N PHE A 275 -4.17 4.50 8.60
CA PHE A 275 -5.16 4.37 7.55
C PHE A 275 -5.10 2.97 6.96
N VAL A 276 -6.26 2.36 6.77
CA VAL A 276 -6.43 1.14 5.98
C VAL A 276 -7.24 1.49 4.74
N VAL A 277 -6.60 1.38 3.57
CA VAL A 277 -7.19 1.67 2.26
C VAL A 277 -7.56 0.36 1.59
N GLU A 278 -8.86 0.05 1.57
CA GLU A 278 -9.34 -1.24 1.08
C GLU A 278 -9.29 -1.32 -0.45
N GLY A 279 -8.71 -2.39 -0.97
CA GLY A 279 -8.64 -2.67 -2.41
C GLY A 279 -7.63 -1.83 -3.21
N LEU A 280 -6.75 -1.05 -2.57
CA LEU A 280 -5.74 -0.26 -3.30
C LEU A 280 -4.84 -1.14 -4.18
N LEU A 281 -4.60 -2.38 -3.74
CA LEU A 281 -3.76 -3.36 -4.42
C LEU A 281 -4.56 -4.42 -5.20
N GLY A 282 -5.88 -4.29 -5.29
CA GLY A 282 -6.75 -5.25 -6.00
C GLY A 282 -6.72 -6.64 -5.37
N GLU A 283 -6.41 -7.68 -6.16
CA GLU A 283 -6.38 -9.09 -5.72
C GLU A 283 -5.05 -9.49 -5.05
N GLY A 284 -4.31 -8.51 -4.54
CA GLY A 284 -3.07 -8.67 -3.78
C GLY A 284 -1.80 -8.51 -4.61
N VAL A 285 -0.66 -8.47 -3.90
CA VAL A 285 0.69 -8.14 -4.42
C VAL A 285 1.03 -8.88 -5.71
N ALA A 286 0.82 -10.21 -5.75
CA ALA A 286 1.21 -11.03 -6.90
C ALA A 286 0.31 -10.78 -8.13
N SER A 287 -0.93 -10.34 -7.94
CA SER A 287 -1.88 -10.03 -9.02
C SER A 287 -1.64 -8.65 -9.62
N ASN A 288 -1.11 -7.74 -8.81
CA ASN A 288 -0.94 -6.35 -9.17
C ASN A 288 0.31 -6.13 -10.03
N ALA A 289 0.21 -5.18 -10.96
CA ALA A 289 1.29 -4.79 -11.87
C ALA A 289 1.66 -3.30 -11.71
N ARG A 290 1.29 -2.70 -10.57
CA ARG A 290 1.81 -1.40 -10.15
C ARG A 290 3.33 -1.47 -9.96
N HIS A 291 3.99 -0.32 -10.13
CA HIS A 291 5.41 -0.17 -9.78
C HIS A 291 5.69 -0.46 -8.31
N ASP A 292 4.75 -0.11 -7.45
CA ASP A 292 4.75 -0.44 -6.03
C ASP A 292 3.62 -1.43 -5.72
N PRO A 293 3.83 -2.73 -5.96
CA PRO A 293 2.80 -3.75 -5.75
C PRO A 293 2.55 -4.05 -4.27
N GLN A 294 3.39 -3.53 -3.36
CA GLN A 294 3.33 -3.74 -1.92
C GLN A 294 2.92 -2.49 -1.14
N ALA A 295 2.50 -1.44 -1.83
CA ALA A 295 2.17 -0.14 -1.23
C ALA A 295 3.29 0.45 -0.33
N LYS A 296 4.56 0.10 -0.53
CA LYS A 296 5.69 0.54 0.30
C LYS A 296 5.99 2.03 0.18
N ALA A 297 5.66 2.62 -0.97
CA ALA A 297 5.92 4.03 -1.27
C ALA A 297 4.69 4.92 -1.03
N VAL A 298 3.53 4.38 -0.67
CA VAL A 298 2.30 5.18 -0.45
C VAL A 298 2.48 6.19 0.69
N GLY A 299 3.16 5.80 1.77
CA GLY A 299 3.50 6.70 2.88
C GLY A 299 4.45 7.82 2.45
N GLU A 300 5.44 7.55 1.61
CA GLU A 300 6.34 8.56 1.04
C GLU A 300 5.61 9.47 0.05
N TRP A 301 4.69 8.91 -0.75
CA TRP A 301 3.83 9.68 -1.63
C TRP A 301 2.98 10.66 -0.83
N LEU A 302 2.36 10.22 0.27
CA LEU A 302 1.65 11.08 1.21
C LEU A 302 2.57 12.14 1.85
N GLY A 303 3.77 11.73 2.30
CA GLY A 303 4.77 12.62 2.86
C GLY A 303 5.20 13.73 1.89
N SER A 304 5.25 13.44 0.59
CA SER A 304 5.59 14.43 -0.44
C SER A 304 4.51 15.49 -0.68
N ARG A 305 3.26 15.24 -0.22
CA ARG A 305 2.15 16.16 -0.45
C ARG A 305 2.30 17.41 0.40
N LYS A 306 2.06 18.56 -0.21
CA LYS A 306 2.05 19.85 0.49
C LYS A 306 0.75 19.99 1.29
N VAL A 307 0.89 20.46 2.52
CA VAL A 307 -0.21 20.74 3.45
C VAL A 307 0.05 22.07 4.16
N ASP A 308 -0.99 22.63 4.76
CA ASP A 308 -0.86 23.79 5.62
C ASP A 308 -0.22 23.39 6.96
N VAL A 309 1.05 23.79 7.14
CA VAL A 309 1.83 23.56 8.36
C VAL A 309 1.83 24.84 9.20
N PRO A 310 1.37 24.82 10.47
CA PRO A 310 1.48 25.94 11.39
C PRO A 310 2.92 26.43 11.51
N VAL A 311 3.11 27.76 11.45
CA VAL A 311 4.44 28.39 11.60
C VAL A 311 5.08 28.04 12.95
N ALA A 312 4.28 27.76 13.98
CA ALA A 312 4.76 27.33 15.30
C ALA A 312 5.45 25.96 15.32
N LEU A 313 5.34 25.16 14.24
CA LEU A 313 6.00 23.85 14.10
C LEU A 313 7.29 23.90 13.28
N LEU A 314 7.68 25.07 12.76
CA LEU A 314 8.89 25.30 11.98
C LEU A 314 10.09 25.56 12.89
#